data_AF-A0A6A5G0D3-F1
#
_entry.id   AF-A0A6A5G0D3-F1
#
_cell.length_a   1.000
_cell.length_b   1.000
_cell.length_c   1.000
_cell.angle_alpha   90.00
_cell.angle_beta   90.00
_cell.angle_gamma   90.00
#
_symmetry.space_group_name_H-M   'P 1'
#
loop_
_entity.id
_entity.type
_entity.pdbx_description
1 polymer ?
#
loop_
_entity_poly.entity_id
_entity_poly.type
_entity_poly.pdbx_seq_one_letter_code
_entity_poly.pdbx_strand_id
1 'polypeptide(L)'
;MVKILSNVLISLTFVYFCGAHPHKTNVKDLEKEHMLTTNEYYVEKVNQMAGISCDLCMRAVYGVNYDFIQLKKDVIEMIRLDCEALFHDRAEDISECIRFLTTKVQKYAGKVEKILDSRHVCVLLRVCAANDEDYVLKNKMISSNKTDIQ
;
A
#
# COMPACT_ATOMS: atom_id res chain seq x y z
N MET A 1 57.79 -41.11 -37.17
CA MET A 1 57.98 -39.73 -36.67
C MET A 1 57.90 -39.80 -35.15
N VAL A 2 58.99 -40.10 -34.44
CA VAL A 2 60.09 -39.17 -34.02
C VAL A 2 59.50 -38.01 -33.17
N LYS A 3 59.47 -38.11 -31.83
CA LYS A 3 60.52 -37.69 -30.86
C LYS A 3 60.66 -36.14 -30.86
N ILE A 4 60.52 -35.38 -29.77
CA ILE A 4 61.45 -35.27 -28.62
C ILE A 4 61.02 -34.04 -27.76
N LEU A 5 61.03 -34.22 -26.43
CA LEU A 5 61.49 -33.33 -25.33
C LEU A 5 61.15 -31.82 -25.33
N SER A 6 60.57 -31.23 -24.27
CA SER A 6 61.07 -31.05 -22.88
C SER A 6 62.55 -30.66 -22.79
N ASN A 7 62.86 -29.37 -22.77
CA ASN A 7 64.14 -28.79 -22.30
C ASN A 7 63.87 -27.30 -21.96
N VAL A 8 64.39 -26.66 -20.93
CA VAL A 8 65.29 -26.98 -19.82
C VAL A 8 65.21 -25.76 -18.89
N LEU A 9 65.10 -25.98 -17.58
CA LEU A 9 65.38 -24.99 -16.53
C LEU A 9 66.79 -24.40 -16.68
N ILE A 10 67.01 -23.15 -16.26
CA ILE A 10 68.19 -22.58 -15.54
C ILE A 10 68.04 -21.04 -15.66
N SER A 11 68.26 -20.16 -14.68
CA SER A 11 68.35 -20.14 -13.21
C SER A 11 68.71 -18.68 -12.83
N LEU A 12 68.21 -18.19 -11.69
CA LEU A 12 68.83 -17.20 -10.76
C LEU A 12 69.16 -15.76 -11.26
N THR A 13 68.32 -14.75 -10.93
CA THR A 13 68.38 -13.80 -9.78
C THR A 13 69.34 -12.60 -9.90
N PHE A 14 68.80 -11.35 -9.87
CA PHE A 14 68.90 -10.36 -8.76
C PHE A 14 68.58 -8.91 -9.25
N VAL A 15 67.43 -8.38 -8.78
CA VAL A 15 67.18 -7.04 -8.18
C VAL A 15 67.60 -5.75 -8.92
N TYR A 16 66.62 -4.88 -9.26
CA TYR A 16 66.42 -3.58 -8.56
C TYR A 16 65.11 -2.85 -9.01
N PHE A 17 64.46 -2.22 -8.04
CA PHE A 17 63.18 -1.49 -8.06
C PHE A 17 63.21 -0.15 -8.83
N CYS A 18 62.02 0.31 -9.26
CA CYS A 18 61.44 1.67 -9.11
C CYS A 18 60.49 2.00 -10.30
N GLY A 19 59.22 2.38 -10.15
CA GLY A 19 58.37 2.57 -8.98
C GLY A 19 56.90 2.52 -9.40
N ALA A 20 56.14 1.63 -8.77
CA ALA A 20 54.68 1.71 -8.77
C ALA A 20 54.30 2.80 -7.77
N HIS A 21 53.69 3.90 -8.24
CA HIS A 21 53.08 4.87 -7.34
C HIS A 21 51.92 4.20 -6.59
N PRO A 22 51.92 4.16 -5.25
CA PRO A 22 50.73 3.79 -4.51
C PRO A 22 49.74 4.94 -4.63
N HIS A 23 48.63 4.72 -5.33
CA HIS A 23 47.48 5.60 -5.19
C HIS A 23 47.03 5.50 -3.74
N LYS A 24 47.39 6.48 -2.91
CA LYS A 24 46.86 6.64 -1.55
C LYS A 24 45.35 6.81 -1.70
N THR A 25 44.60 5.73 -1.59
CA THR A 25 43.19 5.81 -1.22
C THR A 25 43.16 6.48 0.15
N ASN A 26 42.70 7.73 0.16
CA ASN A 26 42.54 8.48 1.39
C ASN A 26 41.48 7.72 2.23
N VAL A 27 41.79 7.39 3.48
CA VAL A 27 40.85 6.71 4.40
C VAL A 27 39.51 7.45 4.45
N LYS A 28 39.53 8.77 4.26
CA LYS A 28 38.32 9.62 4.18
C LYS A 28 37.43 9.34 2.95
N ASP A 29 37.98 8.90 1.83
CA ASP A 29 37.20 8.60 0.63
C ASP A 29 36.51 7.23 0.74
N LEU A 30 37.18 6.24 1.34
CA LEU A 30 36.60 4.93 1.64
C LEU A 30 35.50 5.03 2.70
N GLU A 31 35.70 5.86 3.73
CA GLU A 31 34.68 6.14 4.76
C GLU A 31 33.47 6.87 4.18
N LYS A 32 33.68 7.79 3.23
CA LYS A 32 32.62 8.51 2.52
C LYS A 32 31.80 7.58 1.62
N GLU A 33 32.43 6.69 0.85
CA GLU A 33 31.73 5.69 0.03
C GLU A 33 30.95 4.68 0.87
N HIS A 34 31.53 4.25 2.01
CA HIS A 34 30.83 3.39 2.96
C HIS A 34 29.63 4.11 3.60
N MET A 35 29.75 5.39 3.94
CA MET A 35 28.61 6.19 4.44
C MET A 35 27.54 6.42 3.38
N LEU A 36 27.91 6.64 2.12
CA LEU A 36 26.97 6.78 0.99
C LEU A 36 26.18 5.49 0.74
N THR A 37 26.88 4.35 0.67
CA THR A 37 26.25 3.03 0.45
C THR A 37 25.39 2.59 1.64
N THR A 38 25.83 2.88 2.87
CA THR A 38 25.05 2.59 4.08
C THR A 38 23.78 3.47 4.13
N ASN A 39 23.88 4.76 3.77
CA ASN A 39 22.72 5.65 3.67
C ASN A 39 21.72 5.20 2.58
N GLU A 40 22.21 4.79 1.41
CA GLU A 40 21.36 4.29 0.33
C GLU A 40 20.63 3.00 0.74
N TYR A 41 21.31 2.07 1.41
CA TYR A 41 20.73 0.86 1.97
C TYR A 41 19.64 1.15 3.03
N TYR A 42 19.90 2.10 3.95
CA TYR A 42 18.90 2.50 4.94
C TYR A 42 17.68 3.16 4.29
N VAL A 43 17.89 3.99 3.27
CA VAL A 43 16.79 4.61 2.50
C VAL A 43 15.96 3.54 1.78
N GLU A 44 16.59 2.55 1.15
CA GLU A 44 15.88 1.44 0.50
C GLU A 44 15.05 0.64 1.52
N LYS A 45 15.62 0.29 2.67
CA LYS A 45 14.91 -0.41 3.76
C LYS A 45 13.71 0.38 4.29
N VAL A 46 13.85 1.68 4.50
CA VAL A 46 12.75 2.55 4.96
C VAL A 46 11.65 2.64 3.90
N ASN A 47 12.02 2.75 2.62
CA ASN A 47 11.07 2.75 1.51
C ASN A 47 10.33 1.41 1.38
N GLN A 48 11.04 0.29 1.54
CA GLN A 48 10.43 -1.05 1.58
C GLN A 48 9.45 -1.19 2.74
N MET A 49 9.82 -0.73 3.95
CA MET A 49 8.92 -0.76 5.10
C MET A 49 7.68 0.13 4.90
N ALA A 50 7.85 1.32 4.30
CA ALA A 50 6.73 2.19 3.95
C ALA A 50 5.78 1.53 2.92
N GLY A 51 6.32 0.80 1.95
CA GLY A 51 5.54 0.00 1.02
C GLY A 51 4.74 -1.11 1.71
N ILE A 52 5.40 -1.88 2.59
CA ILE A 52 4.76 -2.95 3.37
C ILE A 52 3.65 -2.41 4.27
N SER A 53 3.89 -1.29 4.96
CA SER A 53 2.88 -0.69 5.83
C SER A 53 1.66 -0.23 5.05
N CYS A 54 1.86 0.36 3.86
CA CYS A 54 0.76 0.79 2.99
C CYS A 54 -0.07 -0.42 2.52
N ASP A 55 0.57 -1.49 2.05
CA ASP A 55 -0.11 -2.72 1.62
C ASP A 55 -0.91 -3.37 2.78
N LEU A 56 -0.33 -3.45 3.98
CA LEU A 56 -1.02 -3.98 5.15
C LEU A 56 -2.26 -3.15 5.50
N CYS A 57 -2.16 -1.82 5.47
CA CYS A 57 -3.28 -0.93 5.70
C CYS A 57 -4.39 -1.16 4.67
N MET A 58 -4.03 -1.18 3.38
CA MET A 58 -4.99 -1.36 2.28
C MET A 58 -5.78 -2.65 2.46
N ARG A 59 -5.11 -3.75 2.79
CA ARG A 59 -5.75 -5.06 3.03
C ARG A 59 -6.66 -5.04 4.24
N ALA A 60 -6.22 -4.43 5.35
CA ALA A 60 -7.04 -4.33 6.55
C ALA A 60 -8.33 -3.54 6.29
N VAL A 61 -8.23 -2.37 5.65
CA VAL A 61 -9.40 -1.54 5.33
C VAL A 61 -10.28 -2.22 4.29
N TYR A 62 -9.71 -2.95 3.32
CA TYR A 62 -10.49 -3.73 2.36
C TYR A 62 -11.33 -4.81 3.05
N GLY A 63 -10.77 -5.50 4.04
CA GLY A 63 -11.52 -6.46 4.88
C GLY A 63 -12.69 -5.79 5.60
N VAL A 64 -12.47 -4.64 6.24
CA VAL A 64 -13.53 -3.86 6.90
C VAL A 64 -14.62 -3.42 5.91
N ASN A 65 -14.24 -2.98 4.72
CA ASN A 65 -15.19 -2.59 3.68
C ASN A 65 -16.01 -3.79 3.18
N TYR A 66 -15.38 -4.96 3.03
CA TYR A 66 -16.07 -6.20 2.68
C TYR A 66 -17.10 -6.59 3.76
N ASP A 67 -16.71 -6.58 5.03
CA ASP A 67 -17.60 -6.87 6.16
C ASP A 67 -18.78 -5.89 6.21
N PHE A 68 -18.53 -4.61 5.94
CA PHE A 68 -19.57 -3.59 5.85
C PHE A 68 -20.58 -3.88 4.72
N ILE A 69 -20.09 -4.27 3.54
CA ILE A 69 -20.95 -4.64 2.40
C ILE A 69 -21.81 -5.86 2.73
N GLN A 70 -21.26 -6.85 3.46
CA GLN A 70 -22.02 -8.02 3.90
C GLN A 70 -23.09 -7.63 4.92
N LEU A 71 -22.71 -6.86 5.96
CA LEU A 71 -23.65 -6.36 6.95
C LEU A 71 -24.82 -5.58 6.32
N LYS A 72 -24.55 -4.77 5.29
CA LYS A 72 -25.59 -4.07 4.54
C LYS A 72 -26.62 -5.02 3.92
N LYS A 73 -26.18 -6.14 3.36
CA LYS A 73 -27.08 -7.15 2.79
C LYS A 73 -27.91 -7.82 3.88
N ASP A 74 -27.28 -8.19 4.98
CA ASP A 74 -27.95 -8.83 6.11
C ASP A 74 -29.03 -7.90 6.70
N VAL A 75 -28.73 -6.60 6.85
CA VAL A 75 -29.70 -5.61 7.30
C VAL A 75 -30.88 -5.46 6.35
N ILE A 76 -30.65 -5.49 5.03
CA ILE A 76 -31.74 -5.42 4.06
C ILE A 76 -32.66 -6.66 4.16
N GLU A 77 -32.08 -7.83 4.38
CA GLU A 77 -32.86 -9.06 4.55
C GLU A 77 -33.64 -9.05 5.88
N MET A 78 -33.02 -8.60 6.97
CA MET A 78 -33.73 -8.41 8.25
C MET A 78 -34.91 -7.46 8.12
N ILE A 79 -34.76 -6.34 7.40
CA ILE A 79 -35.85 -5.40 7.11
C ILE A 79 -37.01 -6.09 6.39
N ARG A 80 -36.71 -6.97 5.42
CA ARG A 80 -37.73 -7.70 4.68
C ARG A 80 -38.55 -8.58 5.62
N LEU A 81 -37.88 -9.36 6.47
CA LEU A 81 -38.53 -10.23 7.46
C LEU A 81 -39.34 -9.42 8.48
N ASP A 82 -38.80 -8.32 8.99
CA ASP A 82 -39.46 -7.47 9.98
C ASP A 82 -40.71 -6.78 9.41
N CYS A 83 -40.65 -6.29 8.16
CA CYS A 83 -41.81 -5.69 7.50
C CYS A 83 -42.91 -6.73 7.23
N GLU A 84 -42.56 -7.95 6.79
CA GLU A 84 -43.51 -9.05 6.61
C GLU A 84 -44.17 -9.44 7.95
N ALA A 85 -43.40 -9.48 9.04
CA ALA A 85 -43.91 -9.76 10.37
C ALA A 85 -44.80 -8.65 10.94
N LEU A 86 -44.50 -7.38 10.65
CA LEU A 86 -45.21 -6.22 11.20
C LEU A 86 -46.56 -5.96 10.51
N PHE A 87 -46.62 -6.12 9.19
CA PHE A 87 -47.79 -5.73 8.40
C PHE A 87 -48.69 -6.91 8.03
N HIS A 88 -48.23 -8.16 8.18
CA HIS A 88 -48.96 -9.38 7.81
C HIS A 88 -49.49 -9.30 6.37
N ASP A 89 -50.62 -9.95 6.03
CA ASP A 89 -51.18 -10.06 4.67
C ASP A 89 -51.54 -8.72 3.95
N ARG A 90 -51.15 -7.57 4.51
CA ARG A 90 -51.24 -6.25 3.89
C ARG A 90 -50.06 -6.02 2.95
N ALA A 91 -50.15 -6.63 1.77
CA ALA A 91 -49.09 -6.61 0.76
C ALA A 91 -48.61 -5.19 0.37
N GLU A 92 -49.52 -4.22 0.31
CA GLU A 92 -49.18 -2.82 0.01
C GLU A 92 -48.31 -2.20 1.10
N ASP A 93 -48.72 -2.34 2.37
CA ASP A 93 -47.98 -1.83 3.52
C ASP A 93 -46.60 -2.51 3.67
N ILE A 94 -46.52 -3.83 3.43
CA ILE A 94 -45.24 -4.56 3.40
C ILE A 94 -44.31 -3.96 2.35
N SER A 95 -44.79 -3.80 1.12
CA SER A 95 -43.98 -3.28 0.01
C SER A 95 -43.48 -1.88 0.30
N GLU A 96 -44.33 -1.00 0.84
CA GLU A 96 -43.96 0.35 1.21
C GLU A 96 -42.93 0.38 2.34
N CYS A 97 -43.11 -0.44 3.39
CA CYS A 97 -42.16 -0.58 4.49
C CYS A 97 -40.77 -0.99 3.99
N ILE A 98 -40.69 -2.06 3.20
CA ILE A 98 -39.44 -2.57 2.64
C ILE A 98 -38.78 -1.49 1.81
N ARG A 99 -39.52 -0.87 0.88
CA ARG A 99 -38.99 0.17 0.00
C ARG A 99 -38.45 1.35 0.80
N PHE A 100 -39.20 1.84 1.79
CA PHE A 100 -38.80 2.98 2.60
C PHE A 100 -37.52 2.68 3.39
N LEU A 101 -37.49 1.58 4.15
CA LEU A 101 -36.37 1.24 5.02
C LEU A 101 -35.11 0.88 4.23
N THR A 102 -35.23 0.07 3.17
CA THR A 102 -34.09 -0.27 2.30
C THR A 102 -33.49 0.95 1.63
N THR A 103 -34.32 1.91 1.18
CA THR A 103 -33.85 3.19 0.63
C THR A 103 -33.03 3.98 1.65
N LYS A 104 -33.46 4.01 2.93
CA LYS A 104 -32.71 4.68 4.00
C LYS A 104 -31.38 3.98 4.27
N VAL A 105 -31.38 2.65 4.37
CA VAL A 105 -30.16 1.88 4.56
C VAL A 105 -29.18 2.10 3.42
N GLN A 106 -29.64 2.03 2.16
CA GLN A 106 -28.79 2.29 0.99
C GLN A 106 -28.20 3.71 1.01
N LYS A 107 -28.99 4.72 1.37
CA LYS A 107 -28.52 6.11 1.48
C LYS A 107 -27.40 6.26 2.51
N TYR A 108 -27.57 5.69 3.70
CA TYR A 108 -26.56 5.81 4.77
C TYR A 108 -25.35 4.92 4.49
N ALA A 109 -25.55 3.70 4.02
CA ALA A 109 -24.47 2.78 3.68
C ALA A 109 -23.59 3.33 2.56
N GLY A 110 -24.18 3.95 1.54
CA GLY A 110 -23.42 4.60 0.47
C GLY A 110 -22.56 5.79 0.95
N LYS A 111 -22.88 6.41 2.09
CA LYS A 111 -21.99 7.40 2.73
C LYS A 111 -20.81 6.74 3.42
N VAL A 112 -21.05 5.62 4.12
CA VAL A 112 -19.99 4.86 4.81
C VAL A 112 -19.03 4.20 3.80
N GLU A 113 -19.54 3.60 2.73
CA GLU A 113 -18.71 2.98 1.67
C GLU A 113 -17.71 3.97 1.06
N LYS A 114 -18.13 5.23 0.87
CA LYS A 114 -17.23 6.29 0.37
C LYS A 114 -16.12 6.64 1.36
N ILE A 115 -16.40 6.53 2.67
CA ILE A 115 -15.43 6.81 3.73
C ILE A 115 -14.45 5.64 3.88
N LEU A 116 -14.94 4.40 3.68
CA LEU A 116 -14.16 3.17 3.78
C LEU A 116 -13.38 2.82 2.50
N ASP A 117 -13.20 3.77 1.58
CA ASP A 117 -12.26 3.57 0.47
C ASP A 117 -10.85 3.30 1.03
N SER A 118 -10.32 2.11 0.75
CA SER A 118 -9.09 1.63 1.39
C SER A 118 -7.93 2.59 1.21
N ARG A 119 -7.80 3.17 0.01
CA ARG A 119 -6.70 4.09 -0.30
C ARG A 119 -6.86 5.40 0.41
N HIS A 120 -8.07 5.96 0.36
CA HIS A 120 -8.39 7.19 1.07
C HIS A 120 -8.07 7.08 2.57
N VAL A 121 -8.50 6.00 3.23
CA VAL A 121 -8.23 5.77 4.65
C VAL A 121 -6.73 5.65 4.92
N CYS A 122 -6.02 4.86 4.12
CA CYS A 122 -4.59 4.62 4.35
C CYS A 122 -3.71 5.83 4.08
N VAL A 123 -4.11 6.71 3.15
CA VAL A 123 -3.48 8.02 2.94
C VAL A 123 -3.81 8.98 4.09
N LEU A 124 -5.06 8.99 4.57
CA LEU A 124 -5.47 9.81 5.71
C LEU A 124 -4.70 9.46 6.99
N LEU A 125 -4.47 8.16 7.23
CA LEU A 125 -3.66 7.65 8.33
C LEU A 125 -2.15 7.85 8.12
N ARG A 126 -1.72 8.45 6.99
CA ARG A 126 -0.33 8.67 6.59
C ARG A 126 0.51 7.39 6.50
N VAL A 127 -0.14 6.26 6.26
CA VAL A 127 0.52 4.97 6.06
C VAL A 127 0.89 4.77 4.60
N CYS A 128 0.04 5.26 3.69
CA CYS A 128 0.31 5.36 2.26
C CYS A 128 0.70 6.79 1.88
N ALA A 129 1.61 6.92 0.90
CA ALA A 129 1.92 8.21 0.29
C ALA A 129 0.71 8.74 -0.49
N ALA A 130 0.44 10.04 -0.34
CA ALA A 130 -0.57 10.73 -1.15
C ALA A 130 -0.05 10.90 -2.58
N ASN A 131 -0.91 10.67 -3.57
CA ASN A 131 -0.68 11.07 -4.96
C ASN A 131 -1.69 12.16 -5.39
N ASP A 132 -1.52 12.71 -6.59
CA ASP A 132 -2.35 13.82 -7.08
C ASP A 132 -3.86 13.51 -7.11
N GLU A 133 -4.24 12.24 -7.26
CA GLU A 133 -5.65 11.79 -7.26
C GLU A 133 -6.29 11.83 -5.86
N ASP A 134 -5.50 11.68 -4.79
CA ASP A 134 -6.01 11.68 -3.41
C ASP A 134 -6.48 13.07 -2.95
N TYR A 135 -5.89 14.13 -3.49
CA TYR A 135 -6.28 15.52 -3.22
C TYR A 135 -7.64 15.88 -3.84
N VAL A 136 -7.99 15.25 -4.97
CA VAL A 136 -9.28 15.44 -5.65
C VAL A 136 -10.41 14.84 -4.82
N LEU A 137 -10.20 13.67 -4.21
CA LEU A 137 -11.20 13.00 -3.38
C LEU A 137 -11.50 13.80 -2.09
N LYS A 138 -10.46 14.37 -1.46
CA LYS A 138 -10.60 15.26 -0.29
C LYS A 138 -11.47 16.49 -0.59
N ASN A 139 -11.26 17.13 -1.74
CA ASN A 139 -12.04 18.30 -2.15
C ASN A 139 -13.51 17.96 -2.48
N LYS A 140 -13.75 16.77 -3.05
CA LYS A 140 -15.10 16.29 -3.40
C LYS A 140 -15.94 15.94 -2.16
N MET A 141 -15.33 15.34 -1.12
CA MET A 141 -16.01 15.06 0.15
C MET A 141 -16.35 16.33 0.94
N ILE A 142 -15.45 17.32 0.97
CA ILE A 142 -15.68 18.61 1.64
C ILE A 142 -16.81 19.40 0.94
N SER A 143 -16.85 19.36 -0.40
CA SER A 143 -17.93 19.97 -1.18
C SER A 143 -19.29 19.31 -0.93
N SER A 144 -19.36 17.97 -0.92
CA SER A 144 -20.61 17.23 -0.71
C SER A 144 -21.21 17.41 0.69
N ASN A 145 -20.38 17.65 1.72
CA ASN A 145 -20.86 17.94 3.08
C ASN A 145 -21.46 19.36 3.22
N LYS A 146 -21.08 20.30 2.34
CA LYS A 146 -21.63 21.67 2.36
C LYS A 146 -23.04 21.75 1.78
N THR A 147 -23.41 20.85 0.87
CA THR A 147 -24.73 20.81 0.23
C THR A 147 -25.79 20.00 1.00
N ASP A 148 -25.39 19.24 2.02
CA ASP A 148 -26.30 18.42 2.84
C ASP A 148 -26.75 19.12 4.16
N ILE A 149 -26.29 20.35 4.43
CA ILE A 149 -26.61 21.16 5.64
C ILE A 149 -27.45 22.41 5.27
N GLN A 150 -28.24 22.34 4.19
CA GLN A 150 -29.14 23.44 3.82
C GLN A 150 -30.55 22.94 3.53
#